data_AF-A0A9E3VBS5-F1
#
_entry.id   AF-A0A9E3VBS5-F1
#
_cell.length_a   1.000
_cell.length_b   1.000
_cell.length_c   1.000
_cell.angle_alpha   90.00
_cell.angle_beta   90.00
_cell.angle_gamma   90.00
#
_symmetry.space_group_name_H-M   'P 1'
#
loop_
_entity.id
_entity.type
_entity.pdbx_description
1 polymer ?
#
loop_
_entity_poly.entity_id
_entity_poly.type
_entity_poly.pdbx_seq_one_letter_code
_entity_poly.pdbx_strand_id
1 'polypeptide(L)'
;MEPLQKQLLELPRRLAALSRTAKVGLALGVLALAGLAAGAVFFTSAGEYQYAYTNLTTEDAAEVQAQLKTAGVPFRLEAGGTALAVPASRVYDVRLLLAAAGLPRSGGAGFELFDKGDFGVSEFTQKVNLRRATEGELARTIGRVAGVRSARVHLVLAEKGVFRGEERPSSAAVMISLQPGRTLSTRELAGLRHLVASAVPSLAPGAVTIVDGRGSVLTSEENPGEETQGFQRRLERDLETRVVSLLEPVVGAGQVVVRVNADVDSAEVTSTQDAFDPEGAVLKSERTSATTQNQETQKPQAVVGAAANQPLAPTGPNAGGSKMSSTGQEETRNFEVSRTTTRTVQRAPRVSRLSVAVLVDGVDGKPRSDPEVQRLGELARRAVGFDPARGDQLEISSAAFAHAAADDAAAAAAAATLPPWAIPAAVAGAVVLLVAVVLLTRRGKKPVRAELVLRPGASVGELETEQSAVAAAATKDAAAPVTAELPAVDAPPALPDLSATFRDRARELAKNDPSRAAQLIRAWVSPDGITREANHG
;
A
#
# COMPACT_ATOMS: atom_id res chain seq x y z
N MET A 1 -78.04 -43.09 1.14
CA MET A 1 -77.47 -42.82 -0.20
C MET A 1 -78.50 -42.29 -1.20
N GLU A 2 -79.80 -42.54 -1.03
CA GLU A 2 -80.84 -41.96 -1.92
C GLU A 2 -81.10 -40.44 -1.83
N PRO A 3 -80.87 -39.70 -0.72
CA PRO A 3 -81.23 -38.28 -0.71
C PRO A 3 -80.21 -37.39 -1.47
N LEU A 4 -78.92 -37.78 -1.50
CA LEU A 4 -77.86 -37.00 -2.13
C LEU A 4 -77.89 -37.08 -3.66
N GLN A 5 -78.23 -38.24 -4.23
CA GLN A 5 -78.41 -38.38 -5.68
C GLN A 5 -79.61 -37.58 -6.19
N LYS A 6 -80.71 -37.56 -5.42
CA LYS A 6 -81.89 -36.74 -5.73
C LYS A 6 -81.58 -35.24 -5.62
N GLN A 7 -80.73 -34.81 -4.67
CA GLN A 7 -80.24 -33.43 -4.60
C GLN A 7 -79.32 -33.04 -5.77
N LEU A 8 -78.46 -33.95 -6.23
CA LEU A 8 -77.57 -33.71 -7.39
C LEU A 8 -78.32 -33.61 -8.72
N LEU A 9 -79.43 -34.34 -8.90
CA LEU A 9 -80.27 -34.22 -10.09
C LEU A 9 -81.18 -32.96 -10.06
N GLU A 10 -81.48 -32.40 -8.89
CA GLU A 10 -82.22 -31.13 -8.79
C GLU A 10 -81.34 -29.87 -8.90
N LEU A 11 -80.01 -29.98 -8.78
CA LEU A 11 -79.07 -28.87 -8.95
C LEU A 11 -79.27 -28.07 -10.25
N PRO A 12 -79.44 -28.67 -11.45
CA PRO A 12 -79.66 -27.88 -12.67
C PRO A 12 -81.00 -27.13 -12.66
N ARG A 13 -82.05 -27.68 -12.03
CA ARG A 13 -83.35 -26.99 -11.88
C ARG A 13 -83.30 -25.86 -10.85
N ARG A 14 -82.59 -26.05 -9.74
CA ARG A 14 -82.37 -25.00 -8.72
C ARG A 14 -81.42 -23.90 -9.20
N LEU A 15 -80.40 -24.25 -9.99
CA LEU A 15 -79.59 -23.29 -10.74
C LEU A 15 -80.42 -22.56 -11.79
N ALA A 16 -81.34 -23.22 -12.50
CA ALA A 16 -82.20 -22.55 -13.50
C ALA A 16 -83.21 -21.57 -12.85
N ALA A 17 -83.79 -21.92 -11.70
CA ALA A 17 -84.76 -21.10 -10.94
C ALA A 17 -84.14 -19.93 -10.15
N LEU A 18 -82.81 -19.85 -10.06
CA LEU A 18 -82.10 -18.74 -9.43
C LEU A 18 -82.15 -17.47 -10.32
N SER A 19 -82.48 -16.34 -9.71
CA SER A 19 -82.48 -15.03 -10.37
C SER A 19 -81.11 -14.74 -11.03
N ARG A 20 -81.09 -13.96 -12.12
CA ARG A 20 -79.86 -13.64 -12.86
C ARG A 20 -78.74 -13.11 -11.95
N THR A 21 -79.08 -12.42 -10.86
CA THR A 21 -78.11 -11.91 -9.88
C THR A 21 -77.41 -13.01 -9.08
N ALA A 22 -78.11 -14.08 -8.70
CA ALA A 22 -77.53 -15.18 -7.93
C ALA A 22 -76.61 -16.09 -8.78
N LYS A 23 -76.90 -16.24 -10.09
CA LYS A 23 -76.02 -16.95 -11.04
C LYS A 23 -74.68 -16.23 -11.23
N VAL A 24 -74.70 -14.90 -11.31
CA VAL A 24 -73.48 -14.07 -11.42
C VAL A 24 -72.66 -14.12 -10.13
N GLY A 25 -73.31 -14.11 -8.95
CA GLY A 25 -72.64 -14.25 -7.66
C GLY A 25 -71.88 -15.57 -7.50
N LEU A 26 -72.47 -16.69 -7.94
CA LEU A 26 -71.84 -18.00 -7.85
C LEU A 26 -70.66 -18.14 -8.83
N ALA A 27 -70.78 -17.61 -10.05
CA ALA A 27 -69.68 -17.60 -11.01
C ALA A 27 -68.48 -16.76 -10.52
N LEU A 28 -68.74 -15.61 -9.89
CA LEU A 28 -67.70 -14.79 -9.25
C LEU A 28 -67.05 -15.51 -8.06
N GLY A 29 -67.84 -16.23 -7.24
CA GLY A 29 -67.31 -17.00 -6.12
C GLY A 29 -66.36 -18.13 -6.55
N VAL A 30 -66.71 -18.85 -7.62
CA VAL A 30 -65.84 -19.92 -8.17
C VAL A 30 -64.55 -19.34 -8.77
N LEU A 31 -64.64 -18.20 -9.47
CA LEU A 31 -63.46 -17.48 -9.98
C LEU A 31 -62.53 -17.00 -8.86
N ALA A 32 -63.10 -16.48 -7.76
CA ALA A 32 -62.33 -16.05 -6.60
C ALA A 32 -61.61 -17.23 -5.90
N LEU A 33 -62.29 -18.39 -5.78
CA LEU A 33 -61.71 -19.61 -5.22
C LEU A 33 -60.59 -20.18 -6.10
N ALA A 34 -60.77 -20.17 -7.43
CA ALA A 34 -59.72 -20.57 -8.36
C ALA A 34 -58.50 -19.63 -8.29
N GLY A 35 -58.73 -18.32 -8.16
CA GLY A 35 -57.67 -17.33 -7.96
C GLY A 35 -56.90 -17.52 -6.65
N LEU A 36 -57.61 -17.82 -5.55
CA LEU A 36 -56.99 -18.12 -4.25
C LEU A 36 -56.16 -19.40 -4.29
N ALA A 37 -56.66 -20.45 -4.93
CA ALA A 37 -55.93 -21.71 -5.09
C ALA A 37 -54.66 -21.54 -5.94
N ALA A 38 -54.74 -20.78 -7.04
CA ALA A 38 -53.59 -20.46 -7.87
C ALA A 38 -52.56 -19.59 -7.10
N GLY A 39 -53.02 -18.63 -6.30
CA GLY A 39 -52.17 -17.81 -5.44
C GLY A 39 -51.45 -18.63 -4.36
N ALA A 40 -52.14 -19.59 -3.74
CA ALA A 40 -51.57 -20.46 -2.72
C ALA A 40 -50.43 -21.34 -3.28
N VAL A 41 -50.62 -21.94 -4.46
CA VAL A 41 -49.59 -22.76 -5.12
C VAL A 41 -48.35 -21.93 -5.45
N PHE A 42 -48.52 -20.70 -5.94
CA PHE A 42 -47.41 -19.79 -6.25
C PHE A 42 -46.64 -19.34 -5.00
N PHE A 43 -47.30 -19.19 -3.85
CA PHE A 43 -46.65 -18.81 -2.59
C PHE A 43 -45.91 -19.98 -1.92
N THR A 44 -46.32 -21.24 -2.15
CA THR A 44 -45.71 -22.42 -1.51
C THR A 44 -44.44 -22.94 -2.19
N SER A 45 -44.02 -22.40 -3.35
CA SER A 45 -42.82 -22.85 -4.08
C SER A 45 -41.49 -22.27 -3.56
N ALA A 46 -41.41 -21.86 -2.30
CA ALA A 46 -40.16 -21.45 -1.67
C ALA A 46 -39.34 -22.70 -1.30
N GLY A 47 -38.68 -23.31 -2.29
CA GLY A 47 -37.70 -24.36 -2.03
C GLY A 47 -36.56 -23.86 -1.13
N GLU A 48 -35.98 -24.74 -0.32
CA GLU A 48 -34.86 -24.43 0.55
C GLU A 48 -33.68 -23.86 -0.26
N TYR A 49 -33.17 -22.69 0.14
CA TYR A 49 -31.99 -22.06 -0.46
C TYR A 49 -30.75 -22.43 0.33
N GLN A 50 -29.67 -22.73 -0.37
CA GLN A 50 -28.37 -23.06 0.21
C GLN A 50 -27.27 -22.21 -0.44
N TYR A 51 -26.25 -21.85 0.33
CA TYR A 51 -25.14 -21.04 -0.15
C TYR A 51 -24.25 -21.82 -1.12
N ALA A 52 -24.17 -21.32 -2.37
CA ALA A 52 -23.24 -21.84 -3.37
C ALA A 52 -21.83 -21.28 -3.16
N TYR A 53 -21.71 -19.97 -2.88
CA TYR A 53 -20.46 -19.27 -2.61
C TYR A 53 -20.64 -18.21 -1.51
N THR A 54 -19.57 -17.98 -0.74
CA THR A 54 -19.46 -16.99 0.33
C THR A 54 -18.21 -16.15 0.09
N ASN A 55 -18.22 -14.87 0.49
CA ASN A 55 -17.13 -13.90 0.29
C ASN A 55 -16.88 -13.49 -1.19
N LEU A 56 -17.93 -13.27 -1.97
CA LEU A 56 -17.77 -12.65 -3.29
C LEU A 56 -17.43 -11.16 -3.17
N THR A 57 -16.53 -10.67 -4.03
CA THR A 57 -16.39 -9.22 -4.25
C THR A 57 -17.60 -8.67 -4.99
N THR A 58 -17.80 -7.35 -4.93
CA THR A 58 -18.89 -6.66 -5.63
C THR A 58 -18.86 -6.89 -7.14
N GLU A 59 -17.66 -6.98 -7.73
CA GLU A 59 -17.46 -7.24 -9.15
C GLU A 59 -17.81 -8.68 -9.52
N ASP A 60 -17.37 -9.67 -8.72
CA ASP A 60 -17.70 -11.07 -8.96
C ASP A 60 -19.18 -11.35 -8.75
N ALA A 61 -19.80 -10.71 -7.75
CA ALA A 61 -21.23 -10.82 -7.51
C ALA A 61 -22.06 -10.33 -8.71
N ALA A 62 -21.61 -9.28 -9.39
CA ALA A 62 -22.26 -8.77 -10.60
C ALA A 62 -22.11 -9.73 -11.80
N GLU A 63 -20.92 -10.28 -12.02
CA GLU A 63 -20.67 -11.24 -13.11
C GLU A 63 -21.38 -12.58 -12.88
N VAL A 64 -21.32 -13.11 -11.65
CA VAL A 64 -22.01 -14.33 -11.25
C VAL A 64 -23.52 -14.15 -11.37
N GLN A 65 -24.05 -12.99 -10.96
CA GLN A 65 -25.46 -12.66 -11.17
C GLN A 65 -25.84 -12.67 -12.66
N ALA A 66 -25.03 -12.05 -13.53
CA ALA A 66 -25.29 -12.01 -14.97
C ALA A 66 -25.31 -13.42 -15.58
N GLN A 67 -24.37 -14.28 -15.17
CA GLN A 67 -24.28 -15.65 -15.64
C GLN A 67 -25.47 -16.50 -15.18
N LEU A 68 -25.90 -16.35 -13.92
CA LEU A 68 -27.06 -17.08 -13.37
C LEU A 68 -28.40 -16.63 -13.97
N LYS A 69 -28.54 -15.33 -14.26
CA LYS A 69 -29.69 -14.80 -15.01
C LYS A 69 -29.77 -15.41 -16.41
N THR A 70 -28.63 -15.53 -17.09
CA THR A 70 -28.54 -16.14 -18.44
C THR A 70 -28.89 -17.62 -18.40
N ALA A 71 -28.46 -18.33 -17.35
CA ALA A 71 -28.79 -19.74 -17.13
C ALA A 71 -30.22 -19.99 -16.63
N GLY A 72 -31.01 -18.94 -16.35
CA GLY A 72 -32.36 -19.05 -15.82
C GLY A 72 -32.43 -19.69 -14.43
N VAL A 73 -31.36 -19.60 -13.64
CA VAL A 73 -31.32 -20.17 -12.29
C VAL A 73 -31.80 -19.12 -11.29
N PRO A 74 -32.81 -19.41 -10.44
CA PRO A 74 -33.19 -18.49 -9.38
C PRO A 74 -32.08 -18.42 -8.32
N PHE A 75 -31.69 -17.21 -7.93
CA PHE A 75 -30.65 -16.97 -6.92
C PHE A 75 -31.08 -15.85 -5.97
N ARG A 76 -30.50 -15.82 -4.78
CA ARG A 76 -30.61 -14.74 -3.80
C ARG A 76 -29.23 -14.29 -3.41
N LEU A 77 -29.04 -12.97 -3.34
CA LEU A 77 -27.83 -12.38 -2.81
C LEU A 77 -28.12 -11.97 -1.37
N GLU A 78 -27.33 -12.52 -0.44
CA GLU A 78 -27.43 -12.24 0.99
C GLU A 78 -26.12 -11.59 1.47
N ALA A 79 -26.09 -11.14 2.74
CA ALA A 79 -24.93 -10.46 3.33
C ALA A 79 -24.40 -9.29 2.48
N GLY A 80 -25.31 -8.42 2.01
CA GLY A 80 -24.94 -7.22 1.23
C GLY A 80 -24.37 -7.51 -0.17
N GLY A 81 -24.59 -8.70 -0.72
CA GLY A 81 -24.10 -9.09 -2.06
C GLY A 81 -22.86 -9.99 -2.03
N THR A 82 -22.36 -10.34 -0.84
CA THR A 82 -21.14 -11.15 -0.68
C THR A 82 -21.42 -12.65 -0.56
N ALA A 83 -22.68 -13.07 -0.40
CA ALA A 83 -23.08 -14.47 -0.36
C ALA A 83 -24.13 -14.77 -1.44
N LEU A 84 -23.91 -15.85 -2.20
CA LEU A 84 -24.82 -16.32 -3.23
C LEU A 84 -25.56 -17.57 -2.73
N ALA A 85 -26.87 -17.47 -2.59
CA ALA A 85 -27.76 -18.59 -2.26
C ALA A 85 -28.57 -19.02 -3.50
N VAL A 86 -28.66 -20.33 -3.73
CA VAL A 86 -29.44 -20.95 -4.83
C VAL A 86 -30.27 -22.11 -4.27
N PRO A 87 -31.34 -22.57 -4.93
CA PRO A 87 -32.11 -23.72 -4.45
C PRO A 87 -31.23 -24.93 -4.18
N ALA A 88 -31.43 -25.60 -3.05
CA ALA A 88 -30.62 -26.72 -2.58
C ALA A 88 -30.45 -27.82 -3.64
N SER A 89 -31.49 -28.05 -4.45
CA SER A 89 -31.49 -29.03 -5.54
C SER A 89 -30.55 -28.71 -6.72
N ARG A 90 -30.09 -27.46 -6.86
CA ARG A 90 -29.28 -26.99 -8.01
C ARG A 90 -27.90 -26.42 -7.62
N VAL A 91 -27.49 -26.54 -6.35
CA VAL A 91 -26.23 -25.97 -5.86
C VAL A 91 -25.02 -26.51 -6.64
N TYR A 92 -24.96 -27.82 -6.86
CA TYR A 92 -23.84 -28.45 -7.55
C TYR A 92 -23.79 -28.08 -9.04
N ASP A 93 -24.94 -28.06 -9.72
CA ASP A 93 -25.04 -27.65 -11.12
C ASP A 93 -24.61 -26.19 -11.31
N VAL A 94 -25.01 -25.31 -10.39
CA VAL A 94 -24.60 -23.90 -10.39
C VAL A 94 -23.09 -23.76 -10.20
N ARG A 95 -22.50 -24.50 -9.27
CA ARG A 95 -21.04 -24.48 -9.06
C ARG A 95 -20.30 -24.96 -10.31
N LEU A 96 -20.79 -26.01 -10.96
CA LEU A 96 -20.19 -26.50 -12.21
C LEU A 96 -20.31 -25.48 -13.34
N LEU A 97 -21.47 -24.82 -13.46
CA LEU A 97 -21.73 -23.79 -14.47
C LEU A 97 -20.84 -22.55 -14.27
N LEU A 98 -20.71 -22.08 -13.02
CA LEU A 98 -19.88 -20.93 -12.70
C LEU A 98 -18.38 -21.25 -12.84
N ALA A 99 -17.97 -22.47 -12.48
CA ALA A 99 -16.61 -22.93 -12.71
C ALA A 99 -16.28 -23.02 -14.22
N ALA A 100 -17.21 -23.49 -15.05
CA ALA A 100 -17.04 -23.49 -16.50
C ALA A 100 -16.90 -22.08 -17.09
N ALA A 101 -17.51 -21.08 -16.45
CA ALA A 101 -17.37 -19.67 -16.79
C ALA A 101 -16.14 -18.99 -16.15
N GLY A 102 -15.37 -19.69 -15.32
CA GLY A 102 -14.19 -19.12 -14.64
C GLY A 102 -14.52 -18.12 -13.54
N LEU A 103 -15.69 -18.22 -12.93
CA LEU A 103 -16.16 -17.36 -11.83
C LEU A 103 -16.17 -18.13 -10.50
N PRO A 104 -15.88 -17.49 -9.35
CA PRO A 104 -15.44 -16.09 -9.16
C PRO A 104 -13.97 -15.85 -9.57
N ARG A 105 -13.63 -14.63 -10.04
CA ARG A 105 -12.25 -14.28 -10.45
C ARG A 105 -11.41 -13.73 -9.30
N SER A 106 -12.04 -13.18 -8.28
CA SER A 106 -11.39 -12.72 -7.05
C SER A 106 -11.17 -13.89 -6.10
N GLY A 107 -10.00 -13.93 -5.46
CA GLY A 107 -9.65 -15.01 -4.55
C GLY A 107 -8.78 -16.10 -5.18
N GLY A 108 -7.64 -15.70 -5.76
CA GLY A 108 -6.57 -16.65 -6.05
C GLY A 108 -6.30 -17.55 -4.83
N ALA A 109 -6.11 -18.85 -5.09
CA ALA A 109 -5.85 -19.83 -4.04
C ALA A 109 -4.58 -19.43 -3.27
N GLY A 110 -4.73 -19.12 -1.98
CA GLY A 110 -3.63 -18.84 -1.06
C GLY A 110 -3.17 -20.12 -0.36
N PHE A 111 -2.78 -20.02 0.91
CA PHE A 111 -2.40 -21.20 1.72
C PHE A 111 -3.55 -22.15 2.04
N GLU A 112 -4.79 -21.75 1.77
CA GLU A 112 -5.99 -22.61 1.86
C GLU A 112 -5.90 -23.90 1.01
N LEU A 113 -4.99 -23.93 0.02
CA LEU A 113 -4.69 -25.13 -0.77
C LEU A 113 -4.01 -26.25 0.05
N PHE A 114 -3.40 -25.92 1.19
CA PHE A 114 -2.74 -26.87 2.08
C PHE A 114 -3.63 -27.40 3.20
N ASP A 115 -4.77 -26.75 3.47
CA ASP A 115 -5.70 -27.17 4.54
C ASP A 115 -6.43 -28.47 4.20
N LYS A 116 -6.53 -28.80 2.91
CA LYS A 116 -7.04 -30.07 2.42
C LYS A 116 -5.88 -31.06 2.41
N GLY A 117 -5.78 -31.87 3.47
CA GLY A 117 -4.75 -32.90 3.58
C GLY A 117 -4.92 -33.99 2.51
N ASP A 118 -4.22 -33.83 1.38
CA ASP A 118 -4.08 -34.89 0.38
C ASP A 118 -2.90 -35.80 0.75
N PHE A 119 -3.20 -37.00 1.24
CA PHE A 119 -2.20 -38.04 1.44
C PHE A 119 -1.74 -38.57 0.06
N GLY A 120 -0.43 -38.51 -0.21
CA GLY A 120 0.16 -39.05 -1.45
C GLY A 120 0.56 -38.02 -2.52
N VAL A 121 0.61 -36.72 -2.19
CA VAL A 121 1.12 -35.69 -3.13
C VAL A 121 2.62 -35.83 -3.39
N SER A 122 3.03 -35.63 -4.64
CA SER A 122 4.45 -35.60 -5.02
C SER A 122 5.12 -34.30 -4.56
N GLU A 123 6.45 -34.32 -4.37
CA GLU A 123 7.23 -33.12 -4.05
C GLU A 123 7.04 -32.02 -5.10
N PHE A 124 6.95 -32.40 -6.39
CA PHE A 124 6.67 -31.47 -7.48
C PHE A 124 5.32 -30.75 -7.29
N THR A 125 4.28 -31.51 -6.97
CA THR A 125 2.95 -30.96 -6.69
C THR A 125 3.00 -30.01 -5.48
N GLN A 126 3.71 -30.39 -4.42
CA GLN A 126 3.87 -29.53 -3.24
C GLN A 126 4.59 -28.22 -3.57
N LYS A 127 5.64 -28.26 -4.40
CA LYS A 127 6.37 -27.06 -4.86
C LYS A 127 5.47 -26.16 -5.71
N VAL A 128 4.67 -26.72 -6.62
CA VAL A 128 3.71 -25.96 -7.43
C VAL A 128 2.63 -25.33 -6.55
N ASN A 129 2.08 -26.08 -5.59
CA ASN A 129 1.09 -25.57 -4.65
C ASN A 129 1.66 -24.46 -3.77
N LEU A 130 2.90 -24.59 -3.29
CA LEU A 130 3.59 -23.56 -2.52
C LEU A 130 3.75 -22.29 -3.34
N ARG A 131 4.24 -22.39 -4.59
CA ARG A 131 4.36 -21.24 -5.48
C ARG A 131 3.02 -20.52 -5.67
N ARG A 132 1.95 -21.27 -5.98
CA ARG A 132 0.61 -20.71 -6.19
C ARG A 132 0.06 -20.03 -4.94
N ALA A 133 0.27 -20.65 -3.77
CA ALA A 133 -0.14 -20.07 -2.49
C ALA A 133 0.61 -18.76 -2.21
N THR A 134 1.92 -18.72 -2.42
CA THR A 134 2.74 -17.51 -2.25
C THR A 134 2.33 -16.40 -3.21
N GLU A 135 2.08 -16.71 -4.48
CA GLU A 135 1.55 -15.75 -5.47
C GLU A 135 0.19 -15.19 -5.03
N GLY A 136 -0.69 -16.05 -4.52
CA GLY A 136 -2.01 -15.66 -4.00
C GLY A 136 -1.92 -14.75 -2.77
N GLU A 137 -1.11 -15.09 -1.78
CA GLU A 137 -0.93 -14.25 -0.57
C GLU A 137 -0.24 -12.92 -0.87
N LEU A 138 0.75 -12.91 -1.77
CA LEU A 138 1.37 -11.67 -2.22
C LEU A 138 0.35 -10.77 -2.93
N ALA A 139 -0.47 -11.33 -3.82
CA ALA A 139 -1.52 -10.59 -4.50
C ALA A 139 -2.54 -9.98 -3.51
N ARG A 140 -2.96 -10.74 -2.48
CA ARG A 140 -3.84 -10.23 -1.41
C ARG A 140 -3.18 -9.12 -0.60
N THR A 141 -1.91 -9.29 -0.25
CA THR A 141 -1.17 -8.31 0.57
C THR A 141 -0.97 -7.01 -0.19
N ILE A 142 -0.55 -7.08 -1.46
CA ILE A 142 -0.38 -5.90 -2.33
C ILE A 142 -1.73 -5.23 -2.58
N GLY A 143 -2.82 -6.01 -2.72
CA GLY A 143 -4.18 -5.48 -2.85
C GLY A 143 -4.68 -4.68 -1.64
N ARG A 144 -4.07 -4.84 -0.46
CA ARG A 144 -4.40 -4.03 0.74
C ARG A 144 -3.68 -2.68 0.77
N VAL A 145 -2.72 -2.46 -0.12
CA VAL A 145 -1.98 -1.19 -0.19
C VAL A 145 -2.90 -0.10 -0.74
N ALA A 146 -2.87 1.06 -0.08
CA ALA A 146 -3.71 2.20 -0.45
C ALA A 146 -3.48 2.59 -1.92
N GLY A 147 -4.57 2.71 -2.69
CA GLY A 147 -4.53 3.05 -4.11
C GLY A 147 -4.39 1.85 -5.07
N VAL A 148 -4.12 0.64 -4.56
CA VAL A 148 -4.16 -0.60 -5.37
C VAL A 148 -5.58 -1.17 -5.33
N ARG A 149 -6.19 -1.39 -6.50
CA ARG A 149 -7.50 -2.04 -6.64
C ARG A 149 -7.36 -3.57 -6.67
N SER A 150 -6.37 -4.07 -7.40
CA SER A 150 -6.09 -5.49 -7.52
C SER A 150 -4.65 -5.71 -7.95
N ALA A 151 -4.05 -6.81 -7.52
CA ALA A 151 -2.70 -7.21 -7.92
C ALA A 151 -2.70 -8.65 -8.43
N ARG A 152 -1.79 -8.94 -9.37
CA ARG A 152 -1.44 -10.29 -9.81
C ARG A 152 0.07 -10.44 -9.74
N VAL A 153 0.51 -11.56 -9.21
CA VAL A 153 1.93 -11.86 -9.01
C VAL A 153 2.25 -13.15 -9.73
N HIS A 154 3.32 -13.14 -10.52
CA HIS A 154 3.89 -14.31 -11.15
C HIS A 154 5.30 -14.50 -10.63
N LEU A 155 5.58 -15.70 -10.14
CA LEU A 155 6.85 -16.01 -9.51
C LEU A 155 7.61 -17.10 -10.27
N VAL A 156 8.89 -16.85 -10.51
CA VAL A 156 9.84 -17.85 -10.96
C VAL A 156 10.75 -18.14 -9.78
N LEU A 157 10.61 -19.32 -9.20
CA LEU A 157 11.47 -19.77 -8.10
C LEU A 157 12.78 -20.33 -8.67
N ALA A 158 13.90 -20.02 -8.00
CA ALA A 158 15.18 -20.61 -8.31
C ALA A 158 15.12 -22.15 -8.30
N GLU A 159 15.80 -22.76 -9.26
CA GLU A 159 16.04 -24.20 -9.30
C GLU A 159 17.51 -24.46 -9.01
N LYS A 160 17.77 -25.40 -8.10
CA LYS A 160 19.14 -25.85 -7.85
C LYS A 160 19.60 -26.65 -9.07
N GLY A 161 20.55 -26.10 -9.82
CA GLY A 161 21.21 -26.82 -10.90
C GLY A 161 21.87 -28.10 -10.38
N VAL A 162 21.92 -29.14 -11.21
CA VAL A 162 22.61 -30.41 -10.88
C VAL A 162 24.13 -30.18 -10.79
N PHE A 163 24.63 -29.10 -11.40
CA PHE A 163 26.03 -28.70 -11.39
C PHE A 163 26.23 -27.45 -10.52
N ARG A 164 27.32 -27.46 -9.75
CA ARG A 164 27.73 -26.36 -8.87
C ARG A 164 28.12 -25.15 -9.73
N GLY A 165 27.21 -24.18 -9.88
CA GLY A 165 27.45 -22.95 -10.65
C GLY A 165 26.30 -22.49 -11.56
N GLU A 166 25.31 -23.34 -11.84
CA GLU A 166 24.14 -22.98 -12.66
C GLU A 166 22.87 -22.83 -11.81
N GLU A 167 22.89 -21.91 -10.83
CA GLU A 167 21.66 -21.51 -10.15
C GLU A 167 20.99 -20.39 -10.95
N ARG A 168 19.79 -20.68 -11.48
CA ARG A 168 18.95 -19.62 -12.06
C ARG A 168 18.33 -18.80 -10.93
N PRO A 169 18.55 -17.47 -10.86
CA PRO A 169 18.01 -16.65 -9.79
C PRO A 169 16.49 -16.59 -9.86
N SER A 170 15.84 -16.40 -8.70
CA SER A 170 14.40 -16.17 -8.65
C SER A 170 14.06 -14.82 -9.29
N SER A 171 12.91 -14.73 -9.96
CA SER A 171 12.38 -13.48 -10.52
C SER A 171 10.88 -13.36 -10.30
N ALA A 172 10.37 -12.13 -10.27
CA ALA A 172 8.94 -11.88 -10.06
C ALA A 172 8.41 -10.79 -10.98
N ALA A 173 7.21 -11.00 -11.51
CA ALA A 173 6.46 -9.99 -12.25
C ALA A 173 5.17 -9.68 -11.51
N VAL A 174 4.96 -8.40 -11.19
CA VAL A 174 3.80 -7.92 -10.43
C VAL A 174 3.01 -6.99 -11.33
N MET A 175 1.80 -7.39 -11.68
CA MET A 175 0.85 -6.53 -12.37
C MET A 175 -0.09 -5.92 -11.34
N ILE A 176 -0.13 -4.60 -11.27
CA ILE A 176 -1.04 -3.87 -10.38
C ILE A 176 -2.08 -3.10 -11.21
N SER A 177 -3.31 -3.08 -10.70
CA SER A 177 -4.35 -2.17 -11.18
C SER A 177 -4.59 -1.14 -10.10
N LEU A 178 -4.38 0.13 -10.43
CA LEU A 178 -4.61 1.24 -9.51
C LEU A 178 -6.06 1.72 -9.53
N GLN A 179 -6.47 2.42 -8.48
CA GLN A 179 -7.73 3.15 -8.46
C GLN A 179 -7.72 4.29 -9.50
N PRO A 180 -8.87 4.65 -10.10
CA PRO A 180 -8.94 5.73 -11.07
C PRO A 180 -8.36 7.04 -10.52
N GLY A 181 -7.46 7.68 -11.28
CA GLY A 181 -6.83 8.95 -10.88
C GLY A 181 -5.72 8.83 -9.83
N ARG A 182 -5.39 7.63 -9.35
CA ARG A 182 -4.29 7.40 -8.40
C ARG A 182 -3.01 6.97 -9.12
N THR A 183 -1.89 7.50 -8.66
CA THR A 183 -0.54 7.06 -9.03
C THR A 183 0.22 6.66 -7.76
N LEU A 184 1.14 5.71 -7.89
CA LEU A 184 2.05 5.34 -6.80
C LEU A 184 3.30 6.20 -6.85
N SER A 185 3.77 6.62 -5.68
CA SER A 185 5.06 7.28 -5.51
C SER A 185 6.22 6.29 -5.66
N THR A 186 7.41 6.79 -5.99
CA THR A 186 8.64 5.98 -6.06
C THR A 186 8.93 5.24 -4.75
N ARG A 187 8.59 5.85 -3.60
CA ARG A 187 8.75 5.23 -2.29
C ARG A 187 7.79 4.05 -2.09
N GLU A 188 6.53 4.18 -2.52
CA GLU A 188 5.55 3.09 -2.46
C GLU A 188 5.94 1.95 -3.41
N LEU A 189 6.40 2.26 -4.63
CA LEU A 189 6.91 1.26 -5.58
C LEU A 189 8.14 0.52 -5.04
N ALA A 190 9.10 1.24 -4.43
CA ALA A 190 10.25 0.64 -3.78
C ALA A 190 9.82 -0.26 -2.61
N GLY A 191 8.85 0.18 -1.80
CA GLY A 191 8.26 -0.62 -0.73
C GLY A 191 7.66 -1.94 -1.23
N LEU A 192 6.86 -1.88 -2.32
CA LEU A 192 6.30 -3.07 -2.96
C LEU A 192 7.38 -4.01 -3.50
N ARG A 193 8.42 -3.47 -4.14
CA ARG A 193 9.58 -4.21 -4.65
C ARG A 193 10.28 -4.98 -3.53
N HIS A 194 10.54 -4.32 -2.40
CA HIS A 194 11.19 -4.95 -1.23
C HIS A 194 10.28 -5.95 -0.51
N LEU A 195 8.97 -5.69 -0.44
CA LEU A 195 8.00 -6.64 0.11
C LEU A 195 8.03 -7.96 -0.66
N VAL A 196 8.00 -7.90 -1.99
CA VAL A 196 8.02 -9.11 -2.84
C VAL A 196 9.37 -9.82 -2.74
N ALA A 197 10.47 -9.08 -2.80
CA ALA A 197 11.82 -9.65 -2.68
C ALA A 197 12.06 -10.35 -1.33
N SER A 198 11.55 -9.80 -0.23
CA SER A 198 11.69 -10.40 1.10
C SER A 198 10.79 -11.62 1.33
N ALA A 199 9.68 -11.72 0.60
CA ALA A 199 8.75 -12.84 0.70
C ALA A 199 9.21 -14.10 -0.05
N VAL A 200 10.20 -13.99 -0.95
CA VAL A 200 10.65 -15.10 -1.79
C VAL A 200 12.13 -15.39 -1.58
N PRO A 201 12.52 -16.65 -1.33
CA PRO A 201 13.93 -17.04 -1.24
C PRO A 201 14.71 -16.70 -2.52
N SER A 202 15.92 -16.17 -2.34
CA SER A 202 16.87 -15.86 -3.41
C SER A 202 16.32 -14.91 -4.50
N LEU A 203 15.36 -14.04 -4.14
CA LEU A 203 14.82 -13.01 -5.03
C LEU A 203 15.46 -11.65 -4.71
N ALA A 204 16.25 -11.13 -5.65
CA ALA A 204 16.80 -9.78 -5.52
C ALA A 204 15.73 -8.72 -5.83
N PRO A 205 15.72 -7.55 -5.14
CA PRO A 205 14.78 -6.46 -5.44
C PRO A 205 14.85 -6.00 -6.91
N GLY A 206 16.04 -6.01 -7.52
CA GLY A 206 16.23 -5.67 -8.93
C GLY A 206 15.60 -6.67 -9.91
N ALA A 207 15.31 -7.90 -9.49
CA ALA A 207 14.66 -8.93 -10.31
C ALA A 207 13.12 -8.93 -10.19
N VAL A 208 12.55 -7.88 -9.60
CA VAL A 208 11.10 -7.68 -9.46
C VAL A 208 10.66 -6.55 -10.40
N THR A 209 9.81 -6.89 -11.36
CA THR A 209 9.25 -5.91 -12.30
C THR A 209 7.80 -5.61 -11.93
N ILE A 210 7.45 -4.33 -11.79
CA ILE A 210 6.07 -3.89 -11.48
C ILE A 210 5.49 -3.19 -12.71
N VAL A 211 4.30 -3.61 -13.13
CA VAL A 211 3.62 -3.12 -14.34
C VAL A 211 2.20 -2.66 -13.99
N ASP A 212 1.77 -1.52 -14.55
CA ASP A 212 0.39 -1.02 -14.45
C ASP A 212 -0.56 -1.81 -15.37
N GLY A 213 -1.86 -1.74 -15.11
CA GLY A 213 -2.92 -2.33 -15.93
C GLY A 213 -2.93 -1.88 -17.40
N ARG A 214 -2.21 -0.80 -17.74
CA ARG A 214 -2.02 -0.27 -19.10
C ARG A 214 -0.75 -0.78 -19.79
N GLY A 215 0.03 -1.65 -19.15
CA GLY A 215 1.29 -2.18 -19.70
C GLY A 215 2.50 -1.25 -19.55
N SER A 216 2.38 -0.16 -18.78
CA SER A 216 3.52 0.69 -18.43
C SER A 216 4.30 0.07 -17.28
N VAL A 217 5.60 -0.13 -17.47
CA VAL A 217 6.51 -0.56 -16.40
C VAL A 217 6.68 0.61 -15.42
N LEU A 218 6.31 0.39 -14.17
CA LEU A 218 6.39 1.38 -13.08
C LEU A 218 7.72 1.29 -12.32
N THR A 219 8.43 0.17 -12.43
CA THR A 219 9.81 0.05 -11.99
C THR A 219 10.73 0.65 -13.04
N SER A 220 11.20 1.87 -12.82
CA SER A 220 12.41 2.32 -13.51
C SER A 220 13.54 1.39 -13.11
N GLU A 221 14.20 0.74 -14.08
CA GLU A 221 15.52 0.20 -13.79
C GLU A 221 16.36 1.37 -13.27
N GLU A 222 17.04 1.13 -12.17
CA GLU A 222 17.90 2.08 -11.46
C GLU A 222 19.09 2.38 -12.39
N ASN A 223 18.84 3.19 -13.41
CA ASN A 223 19.84 3.62 -14.36
C ASN A 223 20.77 4.54 -13.58
N PRO A 224 22.06 4.19 -13.41
CA PRO A 224 22.99 4.99 -12.61
C PRO A 224 23.10 6.44 -13.11
N GLY A 225 22.78 6.68 -14.38
CA GLY A 225 22.69 8.03 -14.97
C GLY A 225 21.52 8.88 -14.42
N GLU A 226 20.35 8.31 -14.14
CA GLU A 226 19.21 9.08 -13.60
C GLU A 226 19.42 9.48 -12.13
N GLU A 227 20.04 8.60 -11.34
CA GLU A 227 20.39 8.91 -9.94
C GLU A 227 21.43 10.03 -9.86
N THR A 228 22.44 9.98 -10.74
CA THR A 228 23.48 11.01 -10.83
C THR A 228 22.88 12.36 -11.21
N GLN A 229 22.00 12.40 -12.21
CA GLN A 229 21.29 13.63 -12.58
C GLN A 229 20.36 14.14 -11.46
N GLY A 230 19.71 13.22 -10.74
CA GLY A 230 18.89 13.56 -9.58
C GLY A 230 19.72 14.17 -8.44
N PHE A 231 20.91 13.60 -8.18
CA PHE A 231 21.86 14.12 -7.21
C PHE A 231 22.41 15.48 -7.62
N GLN A 232 22.83 15.64 -8.87
CA GLN A 232 23.27 16.91 -9.45
C GLN A 232 22.23 18.01 -9.24
N ARG A 233 20.97 17.79 -9.65
CA ARG A 233 19.88 18.77 -9.50
C ARG A 233 19.61 19.14 -8.05
N ARG A 234 19.74 18.19 -7.11
CA ARG A 234 19.59 18.47 -5.67
C ARG A 234 20.74 19.31 -5.16
N LEU A 235 21.97 18.94 -5.50
CA LEU A 235 23.17 19.66 -5.12
C LEU A 235 23.14 21.11 -5.63
N GLU A 236 22.78 21.31 -6.91
CA GLU A 236 22.64 22.64 -7.51
C GLU A 236 21.63 23.50 -6.74
N ARG A 237 20.43 22.97 -6.47
CA ARG A 237 19.40 23.69 -5.68
C ARG A 237 19.85 24.00 -4.26
N ASP A 238 20.53 23.07 -3.60
CA ASP A 238 21.01 23.25 -2.23
C ASP A 238 22.12 24.32 -2.16
N LEU A 239 22.97 24.40 -3.20
CA LEU A 239 23.99 25.44 -3.32
C LEU A 239 23.36 26.79 -3.68
N GLU A 240 22.42 26.82 -4.63
CA GLU A 240 21.64 28.02 -4.96
C GLU A 240 20.96 28.60 -3.70
N THR A 241 20.24 27.76 -2.95
CA THR A 241 19.53 28.17 -1.73
C THR A 241 20.49 28.71 -0.67
N ARG A 242 21.65 28.07 -0.48
CA ARG A 242 22.68 28.54 0.46
C ARG A 242 23.21 29.91 0.09
N VAL A 243 23.55 30.14 -1.19
CA VAL A 243 24.05 31.44 -1.64
C VAL A 243 22.97 32.52 -1.53
N VAL A 244 21.74 32.22 -1.94
CA VAL A 244 20.61 33.16 -1.82
C VAL A 244 20.39 33.55 -0.35
N SER A 245 20.28 32.57 0.55
CA SER A 245 20.04 32.82 1.99
C SER A 245 21.13 33.66 2.69
N LEU A 246 22.33 33.68 2.14
CA LEU A 246 23.47 34.43 2.65
C LEU A 246 23.51 35.86 2.09
N LEU A 247 23.12 36.04 0.83
CA LEU A 247 23.17 37.33 0.14
C LEU A 247 21.89 38.16 0.36
N GLU A 248 20.73 37.53 0.46
CA GLU A 248 19.42 38.18 0.66
C GLU A 248 19.38 39.17 1.85
N PRO A 249 19.94 38.86 3.04
CA PRO A 249 19.95 39.82 4.15
C PRO A 249 20.73 41.10 3.89
N VAL A 250 21.69 41.08 2.96
CA VAL A 250 22.53 42.24 2.62
C VAL A 250 21.93 43.05 1.48
N VAL A 251 21.32 42.37 0.51
CA VAL A 251 20.85 43.00 -0.74
C VAL A 251 19.35 43.28 -0.75
N GLY A 252 18.53 42.52 -0.03
CA GLY A 252 17.07 42.55 -0.10
C GLY A 252 16.47 41.24 -0.64
N ALA A 253 15.27 40.89 -0.17
CA ALA A 253 14.56 39.69 -0.62
C ALA A 253 14.25 39.77 -2.12
N GLY A 254 14.54 38.70 -2.87
CA GLY A 254 14.29 38.64 -4.32
C GLY A 254 15.24 39.48 -5.19
N GLN A 255 16.24 40.15 -4.61
CA GLN A 255 17.23 40.96 -5.33
C GLN A 255 18.48 40.17 -5.79
N VAL A 256 18.47 38.84 -5.64
CA VAL A 256 19.58 37.97 -6.04
C VAL A 256 19.05 36.79 -6.82
N VAL A 257 19.68 36.53 -7.97
CA VAL A 257 19.47 35.32 -8.75
C VAL A 257 20.79 34.58 -8.82
N VAL A 258 20.80 33.34 -8.33
CA VAL A 258 21.96 32.46 -8.38
C VAL A 258 21.63 31.29 -9.29
N ARG A 259 22.57 30.96 -10.17
CA ARG A 259 22.56 29.71 -10.92
C ARG A 259 23.83 28.94 -10.65
N VAL A 260 23.67 27.68 -10.27
CA VAL A 260 24.78 26.77 -10.04
C VAL A 260 24.66 25.62 -11.03
N ASN A 261 25.75 25.34 -11.74
CA ASN A 261 25.91 24.13 -12.52
C ASN A 261 27.00 23.28 -11.87
N ALA A 262 26.67 22.05 -11.51
CA ALA A 262 27.59 21.11 -10.89
C ALA A 262 27.92 19.96 -11.84
N ASP A 263 29.18 19.88 -12.26
CA ASP A 263 29.71 18.77 -13.02
C ASP A 263 30.06 17.63 -12.05
N VAL A 264 29.34 16.52 -12.13
CA VAL A 264 29.44 15.40 -11.18
C VAL A 264 30.02 14.19 -11.90
N ASP A 265 31.17 13.72 -11.42
CA ASP A 265 31.77 12.47 -11.87
C ASP A 265 31.26 11.31 -11.01
N SER A 266 30.53 10.41 -11.65
CA SER A 266 29.95 9.19 -11.06
C SER A 266 30.77 7.93 -11.39
N ALA A 267 32.00 8.07 -11.88
CA ALA A 267 32.85 6.93 -12.17
C ALA A 267 33.17 6.13 -10.89
N GLU A 268 32.85 4.83 -10.88
CA GLU A 268 33.30 3.93 -9.82
C GLU A 268 34.80 3.68 -9.98
N VAL A 269 35.61 4.33 -9.13
CA VAL A 269 37.05 4.12 -9.11
C VAL A 269 37.38 3.05 -8.07
N THR A 270 37.82 1.88 -8.55
CA THR A 270 38.41 0.85 -7.69
C THR A 270 39.92 0.98 -7.73
N SER A 271 40.52 1.48 -6.64
CA SER A 271 41.98 1.49 -6.47
C SER A 271 42.40 0.34 -5.59
N THR A 272 43.28 -0.51 -6.10
CA THR A 272 43.90 -1.60 -5.34
C THR A 272 45.36 -1.24 -5.16
N GLN A 273 45.75 -0.95 -3.91
CA GLN A 273 47.13 -0.66 -3.56
C GLN A 273 47.69 -1.83 -2.77
N ASP A 274 48.76 -2.42 -3.29
CA ASP A 274 49.53 -3.44 -2.58
C ASP A 274 50.75 -2.79 -1.94
N ALA A 275 50.76 -2.74 -0.62
CA ALA A 275 51.91 -2.33 0.17
C ALA A 275 52.65 -3.58 0.69
N PHE A 276 53.96 -3.62 0.47
CA PHE A 276 54.85 -4.65 0.98
C PHE A 276 55.72 -4.04 2.08
N ASP A 277 55.79 -4.70 3.23
CA ASP A 277 56.71 -4.29 4.30
C ASP A 277 58.06 -5.02 4.14
N PRO A 278 59.13 -4.32 3.76
CA PRO A 278 60.44 -4.93 3.55
C PRO A 278 61.11 -5.42 4.84
N GLU A 279 60.71 -4.93 6.02
CA GLU A 279 61.33 -5.30 7.30
C GLU A 279 60.64 -6.50 7.98
N GLY A 280 59.38 -6.79 7.61
CA GLY A 280 58.60 -7.92 8.11
C GLY A 280 58.83 -9.25 7.38
N ALA A 281 59.93 -9.40 6.63
CA ALA A 281 60.20 -10.62 5.85
C ALA A 281 60.56 -11.80 6.78
N VAL A 282 59.63 -12.73 6.95
CA VAL A 282 59.82 -13.93 7.77
C VAL A 282 60.30 -15.08 6.88
N LEU A 283 61.36 -15.78 7.30
CA LEU A 283 61.87 -16.95 6.59
C LEU A 283 60.82 -18.08 6.62
N LYS A 284 60.26 -18.44 5.46
CA LYS A 284 59.28 -19.53 5.29
C LYS A 284 59.94 -20.90 5.21
N SER A 285 61.03 -21.00 4.45
CA SER A 285 61.78 -22.26 4.33
C SER A 285 63.23 -21.99 3.95
N GLU A 286 64.13 -22.76 4.54
CA GLU A 286 65.54 -22.75 4.24
C GLU A 286 65.98 -24.18 3.89
N ARG A 287 66.66 -24.33 2.75
CA ARG A 287 67.26 -25.59 2.33
C ARG A 287 68.74 -25.38 2.12
N THR A 288 69.53 -25.99 2.99
CA THR A 288 70.99 -25.99 2.90
C THR A 288 71.45 -27.38 2.49
N SER A 289 72.09 -27.48 1.33
CA SER A 289 72.69 -28.70 0.81
C SER A 289 74.21 -28.53 0.80
N ALA A 290 74.90 -29.24 1.68
CA ALA A 290 76.36 -29.29 1.70
C ALA A 290 76.81 -30.64 1.12
N THR A 291 77.56 -30.61 0.03
CA THR A 291 78.16 -31.79 -0.60
C THR A 291 79.66 -31.72 -0.41
N THR A 292 80.21 -32.61 0.41
CA THR A 292 81.65 -32.81 0.55
C THR A 292 82.05 -34.07 -0.23
N GLN A 293 82.82 -33.90 -1.29
CA GLN A 293 83.36 -35.00 -2.07
C GLN A 293 84.85 -35.18 -1.73
N ASN A 294 85.16 -36.29 -1.07
CA ASN A 294 86.53 -36.73 -0.81
C ASN A 294 86.90 -37.76 -1.88
N GLN A 295 87.86 -37.44 -2.74
CA GLN A 295 88.42 -38.42 -3.68
C GLN A 295 89.79 -38.87 -3.15
N GLU A 296 89.87 -40.15 -2.79
CA GLU A 296 91.12 -40.84 -2.48
C GLU A 296 91.54 -41.65 -3.70
N THR A 297 92.35 -41.05 -4.56
CA THR A 297 92.87 -41.72 -5.76
C THR A 297 94.02 -42.65 -5.37
N GLN A 298 93.75 -43.95 -5.19
CA GLN A 298 94.80 -44.96 -5.19
C GLN A 298 95.25 -45.20 -6.65
N LYS A 299 96.45 -44.76 -7.02
CA LYS A 299 97.07 -45.13 -8.31
C LYS A 299 97.33 -46.64 -8.33
N PRO A 300 96.77 -47.42 -9.28
CA PRO A 300 97.14 -48.82 -9.46
C PRO A 300 98.57 -48.90 -10.03
N GLN A 301 99.52 -49.45 -9.28
CA GLN A 301 100.83 -49.84 -9.82
C GLN A 301 100.71 -51.21 -10.48
N ALA A 302 100.34 -51.24 -11.77
CA ALA A 302 100.47 -52.45 -12.58
C ALA A 302 101.81 -52.40 -13.32
N VAL A 303 102.73 -53.30 -12.97
CA VAL A 303 103.98 -53.52 -13.72
C VAL A 303 103.61 -54.37 -14.95
N VAL A 304 103.65 -53.77 -16.14
CA VAL A 304 103.31 -54.45 -17.40
C VAL A 304 104.60 -55.00 -18.03
N GLY A 305 104.74 -56.32 -18.11
CA GLY A 305 105.75 -56.98 -18.97
C GLY A 305 106.94 -57.65 -18.25
N ALA A 306 107.10 -58.95 -18.54
CA ALA A 306 108.32 -59.78 -18.44
C ALA A 306 109.08 -59.97 -17.10
N ALA A 307 108.64 -59.41 -15.97
CA ALA A 307 109.30 -59.60 -14.66
C ALA A 307 108.58 -60.58 -13.69
N ALA A 308 107.43 -61.16 -14.07
CA ALA A 308 106.64 -62.04 -13.20
C ALA A 308 107.22 -63.47 -13.01
N ASN A 309 108.28 -63.86 -13.74
CA ASN A 309 108.90 -65.19 -13.68
C ASN A 309 110.36 -65.18 -13.22
N GLN A 310 110.82 -64.15 -12.51
CA GLN A 310 112.12 -64.16 -11.85
C GLN A 310 111.94 -64.00 -10.32
N PRO A 311 112.59 -64.84 -9.50
CA PRO A 311 112.47 -64.76 -8.05
C PRO A 311 113.00 -63.41 -7.53
N LEU A 312 112.18 -62.82 -6.65
CA LEU A 312 112.21 -61.43 -6.17
C LEU A 312 113.49 -61.03 -5.43
N ALA A 313 113.99 -59.82 -5.70
CA ALA A 313 114.80 -59.04 -4.77
C ALA A 313 113.92 -57.96 -4.09
N PRO A 314 113.99 -57.78 -2.76
CA PRO A 314 113.07 -56.92 -2.02
C PRO A 314 113.50 -55.45 -2.07
N THR A 315 112.59 -54.55 -2.47
CA THR A 315 112.74 -53.10 -2.23
C THR A 315 111.53 -52.56 -1.46
N GLY A 316 111.82 -51.76 -0.43
CA GLY A 316 110.89 -51.28 0.59
C GLY A 316 109.85 -50.26 0.13
N PRO A 317 108.95 -49.84 1.04
CA PRO A 317 107.63 -49.31 0.70
C PRO A 317 107.65 -47.83 0.29
N ASN A 318 107.07 -47.53 -0.89
CA ASN A 318 106.69 -46.18 -1.29
C ASN A 318 105.22 -45.91 -0.89
N ALA A 319 104.99 -44.92 -0.03
CA ALA A 319 103.66 -44.42 0.32
C ALA A 319 103.61 -42.90 0.12
N GLY A 320 102.74 -42.44 -0.78
CA GLY A 320 102.48 -41.03 -1.06
C GLY A 320 101.20 -40.87 -1.89
N GLY A 321 100.04 -41.04 -1.26
CA GLY A 321 98.74 -40.69 -1.84
C GLY A 321 98.36 -39.26 -1.48
N SER A 322 98.01 -38.44 -2.48
CA SER A 322 97.45 -37.11 -2.26
C SER A 322 95.92 -37.21 -2.11
N LYS A 323 95.38 -36.62 -1.03
CA LYS A 323 93.93 -36.54 -0.78
C LYS A 323 93.41 -35.20 -1.28
N MET A 324 92.42 -35.21 -2.18
CA MET A 324 91.70 -34.00 -2.58
C MET A 324 90.28 -34.04 -2.02
N SER A 325 89.91 -32.98 -1.31
CA SER A 325 88.54 -32.75 -0.84
C SER A 325 88.00 -31.48 -1.49
N SER A 326 86.77 -31.55 -2.01
CA SER A 326 86.02 -30.39 -2.50
C SER A 326 84.68 -30.34 -1.75
N THR A 327 84.38 -29.20 -1.15
CA THR A 327 83.11 -28.96 -0.46
C THR A 327 82.36 -27.86 -1.19
N GLY A 328 81.13 -28.15 -1.63
CA GLY A 328 80.19 -27.16 -2.15
C GLY A 328 78.99 -27.04 -1.21
N GLN A 329 78.58 -25.82 -0.91
CA GLN A 329 77.37 -25.52 -0.12
C GLN A 329 76.40 -24.71 -0.97
N GLU A 330 75.18 -25.20 -1.10
CA GLU A 330 74.07 -24.51 -1.78
C GLU A 330 72.99 -24.20 -0.74
N GLU A 331 72.54 -22.95 -0.70
CA GLU A 331 71.55 -22.47 0.27
C GLU A 331 70.42 -21.75 -0.47
N THR A 332 69.19 -22.23 -0.28
CA THR A 332 67.97 -21.60 -0.80
C THR A 332 67.08 -21.15 0.35
N ARG A 333 66.84 -19.83 0.46
CA ARG A 333 65.95 -19.23 1.48
C ARG A 333 64.73 -18.62 0.82
N ASN A 334 63.54 -19.05 1.24
CA ASN A 334 62.26 -18.50 0.82
C ASN A 334 61.71 -17.61 1.93
N PHE A 335 61.33 -16.38 1.61
CA PHE A 335 60.73 -15.44 2.56
C PHE A 335 59.24 -15.24 2.27
N GLU A 336 58.44 -15.08 3.31
CA GLU A 336 57.11 -14.48 3.22
C GLU A 336 57.20 -13.01 3.64
N VAL A 337 56.84 -12.12 2.72
CA VAL A 337 56.76 -10.68 2.97
C VAL A 337 55.32 -10.34 3.31
N SER A 338 55.09 -9.54 4.35
CA SER A 338 53.73 -9.12 4.67
C SER A 338 53.17 -8.26 3.52
N ARG A 339 51.96 -8.59 3.06
CA ARG A 339 51.26 -7.87 1.99
C ARG A 339 49.99 -7.28 2.57
N THR A 340 49.92 -5.96 2.57
CA THR A 340 48.68 -5.24 2.89
C THR A 340 48.05 -4.79 1.58
N THR A 341 46.96 -5.46 1.19
CA THR A 341 46.15 -5.06 0.03
C THR A 341 45.02 -4.16 0.50
N THR A 342 45.14 -2.87 0.22
CA THR A 342 44.07 -1.91 0.47
C THR A 342 43.25 -1.75 -0.80
N ARG A 343 42.01 -2.25 -0.78
CA ARG A 343 41.03 -2.03 -1.84
C ARG A 343 40.11 -0.88 -1.46
N THR A 344 40.29 0.26 -2.11
CA THR A 344 39.39 1.42 -1.96
C THR A 344 38.41 1.42 -3.12
N VAL A 345 37.13 1.26 -2.82
CA VAL A 345 36.05 1.35 -3.82
C VAL A 345 35.30 2.67 -3.59
N GLN A 346 35.45 3.61 -4.52
CA GLN A 346 34.76 4.89 -4.46
C GLN A 346 33.50 4.81 -5.33
N ARG A 347 32.33 4.78 -4.69
CA ARG A 347 31.00 4.67 -5.35
C ARG A 347 30.15 5.93 -5.26
N ALA A 348 30.61 6.92 -4.50
CA ALA A 348 29.86 8.15 -4.30
C ALA A 348 30.14 9.13 -5.44
N PRO A 349 29.11 9.78 -6.01
CA PRO A 349 29.31 10.84 -6.99
C PRO A 349 30.11 11.99 -6.37
N ARG A 350 31.19 12.39 -7.05
CA ARG A 350 32.04 13.52 -6.62
C ARG A 350 31.81 14.72 -7.52
N VAL A 351 31.91 15.91 -6.93
CA VAL A 351 31.87 17.16 -7.69
C VAL A 351 33.22 17.37 -8.34
N SER A 352 33.25 17.33 -9.68
CA SER A 352 34.44 17.59 -10.47
C SER A 352 34.68 19.08 -10.65
N ARG A 353 33.61 19.83 -10.93
CA ARG A 353 33.70 21.27 -11.20
C ARG A 353 32.38 21.97 -10.87
N LEU A 354 32.48 23.16 -10.29
CA LEU A 354 31.35 24.05 -10.07
C LEU A 354 31.46 25.30 -10.95
N SER A 355 30.36 25.65 -11.60
CA SER A 355 30.20 26.93 -12.29
C SER A 355 29.04 27.69 -11.66
N VAL A 356 29.37 28.84 -11.07
CA VAL A 356 28.40 29.66 -10.31
C VAL A 356 28.29 31.02 -10.96
N ALA A 357 27.07 31.37 -11.35
CA ALA A 357 26.73 32.72 -11.81
C ALA A 357 25.85 33.38 -10.75
N VAL A 358 26.31 34.51 -10.22
CA VAL A 358 25.56 35.32 -9.26
C VAL A 358 25.20 36.64 -9.92
N LEU A 359 23.91 36.91 -10.02
CA LEU A 359 23.39 38.19 -10.48
C LEU A 359 22.75 38.90 -9.30
N VAL A 360 23.20 40.13 -9.06
CA VAL A 360 22.72 40.96 -7.95
C VAL A 360 22.03 42.21 -8.52
N ASP A 361 20.88 42.55 -7.99
CA ASP A 361 20.14 43.75 -8.40
C ASP A 361 20.95 45.04 -8.14
N GLY A 362 20.59 46.11 -8.83
CA GLY A 362 21.09 47.45 -8.59
C GLY A 362 20.40 48.12 -7.39
N VAL A 363 21.06 49.11 -6.80
CA VAL A 363 20.41 50.02 -5.84
C VAL A 363 19.88 51.21 -6.65
N ASP A 364 18.61 51.57 -6.49
CA ASP A 364 17.96 52.69 -7.18
C ASP A 364 18.08 52.66 -8.72
N GLY A 365 18.02 51.46 -9.32
CA GLY A 365 18.09 51.27 -10.77
C GLY A 365 19.47 51.49 -11.39
N LYS A 366 20.52 51.63 -10.57
CA LYS A 366 21.91 51.72 -11.01
C LYS A 366 22.70 50.47 -10.58
N PRO A 367 23.66 50.01 -11.39
CA PRO A 367 24.57 48.94 -10.97
C PRO A 367 25.26 49.30 -9.64
N ARG A 368 25.40 48.30 -8.76
CA ARG A 368 26.15 48.45 -7.49
C ARG A 368 27.62 48.79 -7.77
N SER A 369 28.29 49.39 -6.78
CA SER A 369 29.70 49.76 -6.91
C SER A 369 30.60 48.52 -7.05
N ASP A 370 31.61 48.58 -7.92
CA ASP A 370 32.60 47.50 -8.11
C ASP A 370 33.19 46.92 -6.80
N PRO A 371 33.58 47.72 -5.79
CA PRO A 371 34.10 47.17 -4.53
C PRO A 371 33.05 46.42 -3.70
N GLU A 372 31.77 46.77 -3.82
CA GLU A 372 30.67 46.07 -3.14
C GLU A 372 30.38 44.72 -3.81
N VAL A 373 30.37 44.71 -5.15
CA VAL A 373 30.19 43.48 -5.95
C VAL A 373 31.32 42.48 -5.66
N GLN A 374 32.56 42.94 -5.50
CA GLN A 374 33.69 42.06 -5.14
C GLN A 374 33.50 41.43 -3.75
N ARG A 375 33.04 42.18 -2.75
CA ARG A 375 32.77 41.66 -1.39
C ARG A 375 31.66 40.61 -1.39
N LEU A 376 30.58 40.87 -2.15
CA LEU A 376 29.49 39.90 -2.32
C LEU A 376 29.98 38.64 -3.05
N GLY A 377 30.87 38.79 -4.03
CA GLY A 377 31.54 37.68 -4.71
C GLY A 377 32.40 36.83 -3.77
N GLU A 378 33.18 37.45 -2.88
CA GLU A 378 33.96 36.71 -1.86
C GLU A 378 33.07 35.94 -0.88
N LEU A 379 31.95 36.53 -0.50
CA LEU A 379 30.97 35.90 0.37
C LEU A 379 30.31 34.69 -0.32
N ALA A 380 29.93 34.83 -1.59
CA ALA A 380 29.42 33.72 -2.41
C ALA A 380 30.46 32.60 -2.61
N ARG A 381 31.75 32.93 -2.80
CA ARG A 381 32.85 31.93 -2.90
C ARG A 381 32.94 31.06 -1.65
N ARG A 382 32.82 31.66 -0.46
CA ARG A 382 32.86 30.93 0.82
C ARG A 382 31.62 30.06 1.02
N ALA A 383 30.45 30.51 0.56
CA ALA A 383 29.18 29.79 0.69
C ALA A 383 29.14 28.48 -0.12
N VAL A 384 29.70 28.52 -1.33
CA VAL A 384 29.74 27.37 -2.25
C VAL A 384 30.88 26.40 -1.89
N GLY A 385 31.88 26.86 -1.14
CA GLY A 385 33.09 26.08 -0.87
C GLY A 385 33.99 26.00 -2.11
N PHE A 386 34.22 27.15 -2.74
CA PHE A 386 35.05 27.30 -3.94
C PHE A 386 36.44 26.70 -3.75
N ASP A 387 36.86 25.82 -4.67
CA ASP A 387 38.18 25.21 -4.67
C ASP A 387 38.90 25.47 -6.01
N PRO A 388 40.00 26.24 -6.02
CA PRO A 388 40.77 26.48 -7.25
C PRO A 388 41.42 25.20 -7.80
N ALA A 389 41.70 24.19 -6.97
CA ALA A 389 42.28 22.92 -7.42
C ALA A 389 41.28 22.05 -8.20
N ARG A 390 39.97 22.22 -7.97
CA ARG A 390 38.90 21.57 -8.75
C ARG A 390 38.61 22.27 -10.08
N GLY A 391 39.10 23.49 -10.27
CA GLY A 391 38.81 24.29 -11.47
C GLY A 391 37.44 24.98 -11.42
N ASP A 392 36.94 25.27 -10.22
CA ASP A 392 35.68 25.99 -10.03
C ASP A 392 35.74 27.41 -10.63
N GLN A 393 34.61 27.89 -11.15
CA GLN A 393 34.47 29.23 -11.73
C GLN A 393 33.30 29.96 -11.08
N LEU A 394 33.52 31.19 -10.64
CA LEU A 394 32.49 32.06 -10.10
C LEU A 394 32.54 33.43 -10.77
N GLU A 395 31.42 33.81 -11.37
CA GLU A 395 31.20 35.12 -11.97
C GLU A 395 30.08 35.84 -11.22
N ILE A 396 30.33 37.10 -10.88
CA ILE A 396 29.33 37.96 -10.25
C ILE A 396 29.15 39.22 -11.08
N SER A 397 27.90 39.57 -11.35
CA SER A 397 27.52 40.78 -12.08
C SER A 397 26.39 41.52 -11.36
N SER A 398 26.33 42.84 -11.55
CA SER A 398 25.23 43.67 -11.06
C SER A 398 24.48 44.27 -12.24
N ALA A 399 23.16 44.07 -12.26
CA ALA A 399 22.27 44.66 -13.25
C ALA A 399 20.94 45.01 -12.58
N ALA A 400 20.29 46.08 -13.03
CA ALA A 400 18.97 46.47 -12.51
C ALA A 400 17.89 45.48 -12.97
N PHE A 401 17.14 44.92 -12.02
CA PHE A 401 16.07 43.96 -12.32
C PHE A 401 14.79 44.70 -12.71
N ALA A 402 14.10 44.16 -13.71
CA ALA A 402 12.76 44.60 -14.05
C ALA A 402 11.80 44.10 -12.96
N HIS A 403 11.50 44.96 -11.98
CA HIS A 403 10.45 44.69 -11.01
C HIS A 403 9.11 44.80 -11.75
N ALA A 404 8.51 43.66 -12.08
CA ALA A 404 7.13 43.66 -12.54
C ALA A 404 6.27 44.17 -11.37
N ALA A 405 5.75 45.39 -11.50
CA ALA A 405 4.71 45.93 -10.63
C ALA A 405 3.43 45.09 -10.82
N ALA A 406 3.42 43.88 -10.24
CA ALA A 406 2.36 42.89 -10.42
C ALA A 406 1.36 42.87 -9.27
N ASP A 407 1.70 43.45 -8.11
CA ASP A 407 0.84 43.36 -6.92
C ASP A 407 -0.25 44.44 -6.86
N ASP A 408 -0.11 45.56 -7.60
CA ASP A 408 -1.14 46.62 -7.64
C ASP A 408 -2.18 46.44 -8.76
N ALA A 409 -1.90 45.59 -9.77
CA ALA A 409 -2.81 45.37 -10.90
C ALA A 409 -3.82 44.25 -10.65
N ALA A 410 -3.50 43.27 -9.79
CA ALA A 410 -4.38 42.13 -9.48
C ALA A 410 -5.49 42.48 -8.47
N ALA A 411 -5.26 43.43 -7.57
CA ALA A 411 -6.27 43.91 -6.61
C ALA A 411 -7.35 44.78 -7.28
N ALA A 412 -7.02 45.48 -8.37
CA ALA A 412 -7.98 46.31 -9.12
C ALA A 412 -8.87 45.51 -10.09
N ALA A 413 -8.44 44.31 -10.50
CA ALA A 413 -9.17 43.46 -11.45
C ALA A 413 -10.23 42.55 -10.80
N ALA A 414 -10.19 42.35 -9.47
CA ALA A 414 -11.14 41.50 -8.73
C ALA A 414 -12.41 42.24 -8.25
N ALA A 415 -12.47 43.57 -8.40
CA ALA A 415 -13.55 44.41 -7.87
C ALA A 415 -14.60 44.84 -8.90
N ALA A 416 -14.56 44.36 -10.15
CA ALA A 416 -15.46 44.81 -11.20
C ALA A 416 -16.18 43.66 -11.91
N THR A 417 -17.50 43.82 -12.04
CA THR A 417 -18.44 43.12 -12.94
C THR A 417 -19.10 41.84 -12.43
N LEU A 418 -20.17 42.01 -11.63
CA LEU A 418 -21.28 41.07 -11.64
C LEU A 418 -21.90 41.06 -13.05
N PRO A 419 -22.11 39.88 -13.67
CA PRO A 419 -22.60 39.83 -15.04
C PRO A 419 -24.10 40.20 -15.10
N PRO A 420 -24.56 40.91 -16.15
CA PRO A 420 -25.89 41.53 -16.24
C PRO A 420 -27.08 40.54 -16.24
N TRP A 421 -26.83 39.22 -16.25
CA TRP A 421 -27.85 38.18 -16.18
C TRP A 421 -28.16 37.71 -14.75
N ALA A 422 -27.38 38.12 -13.74
CA ALA A 422 -27.59 37.71 -12.35
C ALA A 422 -28.89 38.29 -11.75
N ILE A 423 -29.27 39.49 -12.16
CA ILE A 423 -30.49 40.18 -11.68
C ILE A 423 -31.78 39.53 -12.22
N PRO A 424 -31.94 39.25 -13.53
CA PRO A 424 -33.12 38.54 -14.01
C PRO A 424 -33.21 37.08 -13.53
N ALA A 425 -32.07 36.40 -13.30
CA ALA A 425 -32.05 35.04 -12.75
C ALA A 425 -32.56 34.98 -11.29
N ALA A 426 -32.22 35.97 -10.47
CA ALA A 426 -32.74 36.08 -9.09
C ALA A 426 -34.26 36.37 -9.07
N VAL A 427 -34.74 37.22 -9.99
CA VAL A 427 -36.18 37.53 -10.12
C VAL A 427 -36.96 36.30 -10.62
N ALA A 428 -36.42 35.55 -11.59
CA ALA A 428 -37.03 34.31 -12.06
C ALA A 428 -37.09 33.25 -10.95
N GLY A 429 -36.04 33.12 -10.13
CA GLY A 429 -36.02 32.25 -8.96
C GLY A 429 -37.08 32.62 -7.92
N ALA A 430 -37.26 33.91 -7.64
CA ALA A 430 -38.28 34.39 -6.70
C ALA A 430 -39.71 34.13 -7.19
N VAL A 431 -39.99 34.27 -8.50
CA VAL A 431 -41.31 33.99 -9.09
C VAL A 431 -41.62 32.49 -9.07
N VAL A 432 -40.64 31.62 -9.36
CA VAL A 432 -40.82 30.16 -9.27
C VAL A 432 -41.10 29.73 -7.83
N LEU A 433 -40.43 30.33 -6.85
CA LEU A 433 -40.63 30.04 -5.44
C LEU A 433 -42.02 30.50 -4.96
N LEU A 434 -42.49 31.66 -5.44
CA LEU A 434 -43.84 32.17 -5.13
C LEU A 434 -44.94 31.28 -5.75
N VAL A 435 -44.75 30.82 -6.99
CA VAL A 435 -45.67 29.86 -7.63
C VAL A 435 -45.68 28.50 -6.92
N ALA A 436 -44.51 28.02 -6.47
CA ALA A 436 -44.41 26.79 -5.68
C ALA A 436 -45.15 26.91 -4.34
N VAL A 437 -45.04 28.05 -3.65
CA VAL A 437 -45.74 28.32 -2.38
C VAL A 437 -47.26 28.42 -2.59
N VAL A 438 -47.71 29.02 -3.69
CA VAL A 438 -49.15 29.11 -4.02
C VAL A 438 -49.73 27.74 -4.42
N LEU A 439 -48.96 26.90 -5.11
CA LEU A 439 -49.36 25.51 -5.42
C LEU A 439 -49.38 24.61 -4.17
N LEU A 440 -48.46 24.81 -3.22
CA LEU A 440 -48.46 24.09 -1.95
C LEU A 440 -49.65 24.48 -1.06
N THR A 441 -50.00 25.76 -1.03
CA THR A 441 -51.10 26.28 -0.18
C THR A 441 -52.49 25.98 -0.74
N ARG A 442 -52.63 25.70 -2.04
CA ARG A 442 -53.88 25.22 -2.65
C ARG A 442 -54.12 23.71 -2.51
N ARG A 443 -53.13 22.92 -2.10
CA ARG A 443 -53.34 21.51 -1.72
C ARG A 443 -53.78 21.41 -0.26
N GLY A 444 -55.05 21.77 -0.03
CA GLY A 444 -55.71 21.55 1.25
C GLY A 444 -55.72 20.08 1.67
N LYS A 445 -55.09 19.83 2.82
CA LYS A 445 -55.49 18.89 3.90
C LYS A 445 -55.59 17.39 3.56
N LYS A 446 -54.46 16.68 3.74
CA LYS A 446 -54.42 15.35 4.38
C LYS A 446 -53.21 15.31 5.33
N PRO A 447 -53.34 14.86 6.59
CA PRO A 447 -52.21 14.72 7.50
C PRO A 447 -51.55 13.37 7.23
N VAL A 448 -50.40 13.34 6.53
CA VAL A 448 -49.57 12.14 6.45
C VAL A 448 -48.10 12.54 6.51
N ARG A 449 -47.55 12.30 7.70
CA ARG A 449 -46.19 11.86 8.06
C ARG A 449 -45.00 12.46 7.28
N ALA A 450 -44.15 13.14 8.04
CA ALA A 450 -42.77 13.42 7.67
C ALA A 450 -42.04 12.10 7.41
N GLU A 451 -41.73 11.83 6.16
CA GLU A 451 -40.77 10.81 5.76
C GLU A 451 -39.39 11.48 5.73
N LEU A 452 -38.56 11.10 6.69
CA LEU A 452 -37.19 11.58 6.82
C LEU A 452 -36.36 10.98 5.69
N VAL A 453 -35.91 11.83 4.78
CA VAL A 453 -34.93 11.47 3.74
C VAL A 453 -33.62 11.10 4.42
N LEU A 454 -33.35 9.80 4.53
CA LEU A 454 -32.08 9.27 5.03
C LEU A 454 -30.98 9.51 3.99
N ARG A 455 -30.05 10.41 4.32
CA ARG A 455 -28.71 10.44 3.72
C ARG A 455 -27.84 9.38 4.43
N PRO A 456 -27.02 8.58 3.72
CA PRO A 456 -26.16 7.58 4.35
C PRO A 456 -25.01 8.27 5.10
N GLY A 457 -24.81 7.93 6.38
CA GLY A 457 -23.55 8.19 7.09
C GLY A 457 -23.56 8.98 8.41
N ALA A 458 -24.66 9.02 9.17
CA ALA A 458 -24.68 9.67 10.49
C ALA A 458 -25.00 8.69 11.63
N SER A 459 -24.33 8.87 12.77
CA SER A 459 -24.35 7.96 13.92
C SER A 459 -25.61 8.15 14.77
N VAL A 460 -26.07 7.07 15.41
CA VAL A 460 -27.32 7.03 16.20
C VAL A 460 -27.34 8.06 17.34
N GLY A 461 -26.16 8.52 17.80
CA GLY A 461 -26.03 9.52 18.88
C GLY A 461 -26.29 10.97 18.47
N GLU A 462 -26.21 11.33 17.18
CA GLU A 462 -26.50 12.70 16.71
C GLU A 462 -28.01 12.91 16.45
N LEU A 463 -28.75 11.82 16.22
CA LEU A 463 -30.19 11.87 15.97
C LEU A 463 -31.00 12.05 17.27
N GLU A 464 -30.53 11.57 18.42
CA GLU A 464 -31.19 11.77 19.71
C GLU A 464 -30.99 13.18 20.30
N THR A 465 -29.85 13.82 19.99
CA THR A 465 -29.57 15.22 20.39
C THR A 465 -30.36 16.23 19.58
N GLU A 466 -30.55 16.01 18.28
CA GLU A 466 -31.43 16.86 17.47
C GLU A 466 -32.93 16.65 17.78
N GLN A 467 -33.34 15.43 18.14
CA GLN A 467 -34.74 15.15 18.50
C GLN A 467 -35.12 15.73 19.87
N SER A 468 -34.17 15.83 20.80
CA SER A 468 -34.36 16.52 22.10
C SER A 468 -34.32 18.04 21.98
N ALA A 469 -33.54 18.60 21.04
CA ALA A 469 -33.51 20.04 20.76
C ALA A 469 -34.81 20.54 20.09
N VAL A 470 -35.41 19.73 19.22
CA VAL A 470 -36.71 20.04 18.57
C VAL A 470 -37.89 19.86 19.54
N ALA A 471 -37.82 18.90 20.47
CA ALA A 471 -38.82 18.76 21.54
C ALA A 471 -38.76 19.89 22.59
N ALA A 472 -37.57 20.41 22.89
CA ALA A 472 -37.39 21.55 23.80
C ALA A 472 -37.83 22.89 23.19
N ALA A 473 -37.86 23.01 21.86
CA ALA A 473 -38.33 24.20 21.15
C ALA A 473 -39.87 24.31 21.05
N ALA A 474 -40.62 23.25 21.37
CA ALA A 474 -42.08 23.21 21.23
C ALA A 474 -42.88 23.68 22.49
N THR A 475 -42.20 24.16 23.55
CA THR A 475 -42.88 24.57 24.80
C THR A 475 -42.62 26.02 25.21
N LYS A 476 -42.21 26.89 24.29
CA LYS A 476 -41.73 28.25 24.61
C LYS A 476 -42.45 29.39 23.88
N ASP A 477 -43.77 29.29 23.73
CA ASP A 477 -44.63 30.41 23.29
C ASP A 477 -45.89 30.52 24.18
N ALA A 478 -45.69 31.04 25.40
CA ALA A 478 -46.73 31.74 26.14
C ALA A 478 -46.06 32.78 27.04
N ALA A 479 -46.37 34.05 26.77
CA ALA A 479 -46.22 35.27 27.57
C ALA A 479 -45.19 36.30 27.05
N ALA A 480 -45.74 37.43 26.61
CA ALA A 480 -45.07 38.67 26.23
C ALA A 480 -44.46 39.43 27.44
N PRO A 481 -43.46 40.31 27.23
CA PRO A 481 -42.79 41.03 28.32
C PRO A 481 -43.45 42.39 28.62
N VAL A 482 -43.46 42.78 29.90
CA VAL A 482 -43.64 44.16 30.35
C VAL A 482 -42.49 44.52 31.29
N THR A 483 -41.91 45.69 30.99
CA THR A 483 -40.93 46.56 31.66
C THR A 483 -40.67 46.36 33.16
N ALA A 484 -39.39 46.35 33.58
CA ALA A 484 -38.82 47.16 34.68
C ALA A 484 -37.32 46.87 34.96
N GLU A 485 -36.60 47.97 35.22
CA GLU A 485 -35.27 48.24 35.82
C GLU A 485 -34.28 47.15 36.33
N LEU A 486 -32.99 47.48 36.11
CA LEU A 486 -31.72 46.98 36.71
C LEU A 486 -31.71 47.12 38.26
N PRO A 487 -30.89 46.39 39.08
CA PRO A 487 -29.43 46.23 38.88
C PRO A 487 -28.70 44.96 39.42
N ALA A 488 -27.42 44.83 39.02
CA ALA A 488 -26.23 44.34 39.73
C ALA A 488 -26.03 42.86 40.20
N VAL A 489 -24.93 42.28 39.67
CA VAL A 489 -23.85 41.48 40.32
C VAL A 489 -24.19 40.08 40.90
N ASP A 490 -23.68 39.00 40.29
CA ASP A 490 -22.53 38.19 40.77
C ASP A 490 -22.31 36.87 39.97
N ALA A 491 -21.12 36.30 40.08
CA ALA A 491 -20.57 35.12 39.39
C ALA A 491 -21.25 33.76 39.78
N PRO A 492 -20.97 32.62 39.09
CA PRO A 492 -21.88 31.49 38.91
C PRO A 492 -21.88 30.45 40.05
N PRO A 493 -22.99 29.74 40.33
CA PRO A 493 -23.00 28.60 41.24
C PRO A 493 -23.01 27.22 40.55
N ALA A 494 -22.52 26.25 41.32
CA ALA A 494 -22.23 24.85 40.97
C ALA A 494 -23.47 23.93 40.81
N LEU A 495 -23.22 22.77 40.21
CA LEU A 495 -24.16 21.66 39.94
C LEU A 495 -24.86 21.14 41.23
N PRO A 496 -26.19 20.90 41.22
CA PRO A 496 -26.91 20.34 42.36
C PRO A 496 -26.95 18.79 42.39
N ASP A 497 -26.95 18.26 43.62
CA ASP A 497 -26.97 16.84 44.02
C ASP A 497 -28.31 16.14 43.69
N LEU A 498 -28.22 15.04 42.93
CA LEU A 498 -29.34 14.25 42.38
C LEU A 498 -30.15 13.45 43.43
N SER A 499 -29.65 13.32 44.66
CA SER A 499 -30.24 12.44 45.67
C SER A 499 -31.44 13.04 46.42
N ALA A 500 -31.55 14.37 46.46
CA ALA A 500 -32.67 15.07 47.12
C ALA A 500 -33.92 15.09 46.22
N THR A 501 -33.75 15.38 44.93
CA THR A 501 -34.82 15.45 43.92
C THR A 501 -35.54 14.11 43.71
N PHE A 502 -34.83 12.99 43.86
CA PHE A 502 -35.42 11.66 43.69
C PHE A 502 -36.39 11.30 44.82
N ARG A 503 -36.09 11.72 46.06
CA ARG A 503 -36.94 11.45 47.23
C ARG A 503 -38.24 12.26 47.20
N ASP A 504 -38.18 13.50 46.76
CA ASP A 504 -39.37 14.35 46.66
C ASP A 504 -40.29 13.90 45.52
N ARG A 505 -39.70 13.47 44.39
CA ARG A 505 -40.48 12.94 43.25
C ARG A 505 -41.10 11.57 43.53
N ALA A 506 -40.44 10.73 44.32
CA ALA A 506 -41.02 9.47 44.79
C ALA A 506 -42.22 9.70 45.74
N ARG A 507 -42.17 10.72 46.61
CA ARG A 507 -43.29 11.10 47.49
C ARG A 507 -44.47 11.69 46.71
N GLU A 508 -44.20 12.43 45.65
CA GLU A 508 -45.22 13.01 44.77
C GLU A 508 -45.92 11.95 43.90
N LEU A 509 -45.17 10.98 43.37
CA LEU A 509 -45.73 9.84 42.63
C LEU A 509 -46.57 8.91 43.52
N ALA A 510 -46.17 8.71 44.78
CA ALA A 510 -46.94 7.91 45.74
C ALA A 510 -48.29 8.56 46.12
N LYS A 511 -48.38 9.90 46.11
CA LYS A 511 -49.62 10.63 46.37
C LYS A 511 -50.58 10.66 45.17
N ASN A 512 -50.05 10.74 43.95
CA ASN A 512 -50.86 11.01 42.76
C ASN A 512 -51.29 9.75 41.99
N ASP A 513 -50.54 8.64 42.06
CA ASP A 513 -50.87 7.38 41.38
C ASP A 513 -50.54 6.15 42.27
N PRO A 514 -51.34 5.87 43.32
CA PRO A 514 -51.05 4.77 44.26
C PRO A 514 -51.05 3.39 43.58
N SER A 515 -51.79 3.23 42.48
CA SER A 515 -51.86 1.99 41.69
C SER A 515 -50.56 1.68 40.95
N ARG A 516 -49.82 2.69 40.47
CA ARG A 516 -48.52 2.51 39.80
C ARG A 516 -47.37 2.34 40.79
N ALA A 517 -47.42 3.02 41.94
CA ALA A 517 -46.49 2.78 43.04
C ALA A 517 -46.61 1.34 43.57
N ALA A 518 -47.84 0.82 43.68
CA ALA A 518 -48.08 -0.57 44.07
C ALA A 518 -47.57 -1.57 43.02
N GLN A 519 -47.67 -1.27 41.72
CA GLN A 519 -47.13 -2.13 40.66
C GLN A 519 -45.59 -2.16 40.65
N LEU A 520 -44.94 -1.04 40.93
CA LEU A 520 -43.47 -0.96 41.04
C LEU A 520 -42.95 -1.68 42.28
N ILE A 521 -43.62 -1.53 43.43
CA ILE A 521 -43.28 -2.29 44.64
C ILE A 521 -43.57 -3.79 44.43
N ARG A 522 -44.66 -4.15 43.75
CA ARG A 522 -44.97 -5.56 43.41
C ARG A 522 -43.95 -6.19 42.46
N ALA A 523 -43.41 -5.40 41.52
CA ALA A 523 -42.32 -5.81 40.64
C ALA A 523 -40.98 -5.98 41.39
N TRP A 524 -40.77 -5.25 42.49
CA TRP A 524 -39.58 -5.37 43.34
C TRP A 524 -39.71 -6.41 44.46
N VAL A 525 -40.94 -6.79 44.83
CA VAL A 525 -41.23 -7.71 45.93
C VAL A 525 -41.62 -9.12 45.45
N SER A 526 -41.69 -9.37 44.14
CA SER A 526 -41.89 -10.73 43.62
C SER A 526 -40.54 -11.44 43.46
N PRO A 527 -40.20 -12.45 44.27
CA PRO A 527 -39.07 -13.32 44.03
C PRO A 527 -39.50 -14.41 43.03
N ASP A 528 -38.59 -14.78 42.12
CA ASP A 528 -38.73 -15.80 41.07
C ASP A 528 -39.29 -15.29 39.73
N GLY A 529 -38.62 -15.43 38.57
CA GLY A 529 -37.37 -16.13 38.30
C GLY A 529 -36.95 -15.94 36.84
N ILE A 530 -35.65 -15.83 36.66
CA ILE A 530 -34.93 -16.19 35.44
C ILE A 530 -35.20 -17.67 35.18
N THR A 531 -35.97 -18.04 34.15
CA THR A 531 -35.77 -19.28 33.36
C THR A 531 -36.70 -19.33 32.15
N ARG A 532 -36.06 -19.37 30.97
CA ARG A 532 -36.25 -20.33 29.87
C ARG A 532 -37.62 -20.49 29.16
N GLU A 533 -37.50 -20.32 27.84
CA GLU A 533 -38.02 -21.16 26.75
C GLU A 533 -39.47 -21.01 26.23
N ALA A 534 -39.52 -20.69 24.92
CA ALA A 534 -40.25 -21.39 23.85
C ALA A 534 -41.67 -21.89 24.14
N ASN A 535 -42.65 -21.50 23.30
CA ASN A 535 -42.89 -22.17 22.01
C ASN A 535 -44.01 -21.51 21.19
N HIS A 536 -43.86 -21.59 19.87
CA HIS A 536 -44.81 -21.49 18.74
C HIS A 536 -46.02 -20.52 18.72
N GLY A 537 -46.03 -19.75 17.62
CA GLY A 537 -47.13 -19.01 17.02
C GLY A 537 -46.62 -18.20 15.84
#